data_AF-A0A355BM53-F1
#
_entry.id   AF-A0A355BM53-F1
#
_cell.length_a   1.000
_cell.length_b   1.000
_cell.length_c   1.000
_cell.angle_alpha   90.00
_cell.angle_beta   90.00
_cell.angle_gamma   90.00
#
_symmetry.space_group_name_H-M   'P 1'
#
loop_
_entity.id
_entity.type
_entity.pdbx_description
1 polymer ?
#
loop_
_entity_poly.entity_id
_entity_poly.type
_entity_poly.pdbx_seq_one_letter_code
_entity_poly.pdbx_strand_id
1 'polypeptide(L)'
;MKQTLAVLLLALCVVLVISGCGGKSLPQNSNGDEPNQPSKSTGKVDQQQSTTNLKTISDFFEAWDELFSSTETAINSYDDPFFGLELLVPSTELSIDIQYEILNLQNENGSFKGKLPLSGFPAFIEKDGAKLTFGYEYVREEDGWAPSMKAGDVLVENGSCDLAKEVYRTETVTKRDDKMVDHTYMEFKRIKGGAMLCLRIYGSSKNAATDEERMANTCTFIKAGKGSLDFVLAEAQIGPAFEELSIINKSDLTKEAAIEMLEAAGYVIETTGSVIDGVLVVDP
;
A
#
# COMPACT_ATOMS: atom_id res chain seq x y z
N MET A 1 -17.86 -13.05 26.63
CA MET A 1 -17.33 -13.14 25.24
C MET A 1 -18.41 -13.24 24.17
N LYS A 2 -19.43 -14.12 24.27
CA LYS A 2 -20.46 -14.23 23.21
C LYS A 2 -21.43 -13.02 23.11
N GLN A 3 -21.70 -12.34 24.22
CA GLN A 3 -22.63 -11.20 24.24
C GLN A 3 -22.01 -9.88 23.77
N THR A 4 -20.70 -9.68 23.97
CA THR A 4 -19.97 -8.50 23.49
C THR A 4 -19.74 -8.55 21.98
N LEU A 5 -19.53 -9.74 21.41
CA LEU A 5 -19.38 -9.95 19.97
C LEU A 5 -20.69 -9.70 19.21
N ALA A 6 -21.84 -10.08 19.79
CA ALA A 6 -23.15 -9.85 19.18
C ALA A 6 -23.52 -8.36 19.12
N VAL A 7 -23.14 -7.57 20.12
CA VAL A 7 -23.38 -6.11 20.14
C VAL A 7 -22.49 -5.39 19.12
N LEU A 8 -21.25 -5.86 18.93
CA LEU A 8 -20.33 -5.30 17.93
C LEU A 8 -20.78 -5.59 16.49
N LEU A 9 -21.24 -6.81 16.21
CA LEU A 9 -21.81 -7.20 14.92
C LEU A 9 -23.10 -6.44 14.62
N LEU A 10 -23.93 -6.16 15.62
CA LEU A 10 -25.15 -5.37 15.44
C LEU A 10 -24.85 -3.89 15.16
N ALA A 11 -23.81 -3.33 15.78
CA ALA A 11 -23.37 -1.96 15.54
C ALA A 11 -22.79 -1.78 14.12
N LEU A 12 -22.07 -2.78 13.61
CA LEU A 12 -21.51 -2.78 12.26
C LEU A 12 -22.60 -2.82 11.17
N CYS A 13 -23.67 -3.57 11.39
CA CYS A 13 -24.77 -3.69 10.42
C CYS A 13 -25.63 -2.42 10.27
N VAL A 14 -25.70 -1.55 11.29
CA VAL A 14 -26.54 -0.33 11.25
C VAL A 14 -25.89 0.80 10.45
N VAL A 15 -24.56 0.82 10.33
CA VAL A 15 -23.82 1.85 9.59
C VAL A 15 -23.94 1.65 8.06
N LEU A 16 -24.16 0.42 7.61
CA LEU A 16 -24.23 0.08 6.17
C LEU A 16 -25.58 0.38 5.49
N VAL A 17 -26.60 0.85 6.23
CA VAL A 17 -27.98 1.03 5.70
C VAL A 17 -28.28 2.47 5.26
N ILE A 18 -27.35 3.43 5.38
CA ILE A 18 -27.65 4.86 5.16
C ILE A 18 -27.16 5.39 3.79
N SER A 19 -26.47 4.61 2.97
CA SER A 19 -25.94 5.08 1.66
C SER A 19 -26.72 4.51 0.47
N GLY A 20 -28.05 4.71 0.42
CA GLY A 20 -28.89 4.23 -0.68
C GLY A 20 -30.07 5.14 -1.03
N CYS A 21 -29.89 5.97 -2.07
CA CYS A 21 -30.87 6.66 -2.96
C CYS A 21 -30.39 8.10 -3.24
N GLY A 22 -30.33 8.65 -4.45
CA GLY A 22 -30.70 8.20 -5.79
C GLY A 22 -30.37 9.33 -6.79
N GLY A 23 -30.17 8.98 -8.07
CA GLY A 23 -29.82 9.92 -9.13
C GLY A 23 -31.00 10.69 -9.74
N LYS A 24 -30.68 11.74 -10.54
CA LYS A 24 -31.30 12.09 -11.84
C LYS A 24 -30.62 13.32 -12.46
N SER A 25 -30.69 13.38 -13.79
CA SER A 25 -29.86 14.15 -14.73
C SER A 25 -30.56 15.34 -15.42
N LEU A 26 -29.74 16.37 -15.77
CA LEU A 26 -29.78 17.35 -16.90
C LEU A 26 -30.89 18.44 -16.97
N PRO A 27 -30.78 19.58 -17.73
CA PRO A 27 -29.85 19.90 -18.87
C PRO A 27 -29.31 21.38 -19.05
N GLN A 28 -28.32 21.50 -19.95
CA GLN A 28 -27.95 22.51 -21.01
C GLN A 28 -27.82 24.06 -20.89
N ASN A 29 -26.81 24.52 -21.67
CA ASN A 29 -26.56 25.78 -22.42
C ASN A 29 -25.88 26.96 -21.67
N SER A 30 -24.79 27.56 -22.19
CA SER A 30 -24.82 28.48 -23.34
C SER A 30 -23.44 28.76 -23.96
N ASN A 31 -23.46 29.05 -25.28
CA ASN A 31 -22.36 29.46 -26.17
C ASN A 31 -21.61 30.75 -25.77
N GLY A 32 -20.37 30.88 -26.27
CA GLY A 32 -19.67 32.16 -26.41
C GLY A 32 -18.31 32.01 -27.11
N ASP A 33 -18.26 32.36 -28.40
CA ASP A 33 -17.08 32.35 -29.29
C ASP A 33 -16.02 33.41 -28.93
N GLU A 34 -14.75 32.99 -29.01
CA GLU A 34 -13.50 33.59 -29.58
C GLU A 34 -13.30 35.13 -29.73
N PRO A 35 -12.05 35.67 -29.66
CA PRO A 35 -11.07 35.44 -30.74
C PRO A 35 -9.56 35.38 -30.38
N ASN A 36 -8.84 35.03 -31.43
CA ASN A 36 -7.48 34.50 -31.61
C ASN A 36 -6.33 35.55 -31.67
N GLN A 37 -5.08 35.03 -31.68
CA GLN A 37 -3.78 35.56 -32.16
C GLN A 37 -2.78 36.26 -31.17
N PRO A 38 -1.44 36.23 -31.44
CA PRO A 38 -0.57 35.05 -31.63
C PRO A 38 0.84 35.16 -30.97
N SER A 39 1.59 34.04 -30.98
CA SER A 39 3.07 33.93 -31.07
C SER A 39 3.95 34.08 -29.81
N LYS A 40 4.62 33.00 -29.39
CA LYS A 40 6.03 32.69 -29.76
C LYS A 40 6.53 31.39 -29.12
N SER A 41 7.13 30.57 -29.97
CA SER A 41 7.91 29.37 -29.68
C SER A 41 9.21 29.70 -28.94
N THR A 42 9.49 28.98 -27.85
CA THR A 42 10.85 28.64 -27.41
C THR A 42 10.81 27.46 -26.45
N GLY A 43 11.50 26.37 -26.81
CA GLY A 43 12.09 25.39 -25.88
C GLY A 43 11.17 24.35 -25.25
N LYS A 44 10.89 23.26 -25.98
CA LYS A 44 10.45 21.99 -25.38
C LYS A 44 11.56 21.45 -24.48
N VAL A 45 11.39 21.58 -23.18
CA VAL A 45 11.78 20.54 -22.23
C VAL A 45 10.59 19.61 -22.20
N ASP A 46 10.77 18.34 -22.57
CA ASP A 46 9.74 17.32 -22.42
C ASP A 46 9.50 17.10 -20.91
N GLN A 47 8.73 17.98 -20.30
CA GLN A 47 7.93 17.63 -19.14
C GLN A 47 6.85 16.72 -19.68
N GLN A 48 7.08 15.42 -19.58
CA GLN A 48 6.04 14.42 -19.68
C GLN A 48 5.08 14.69 -18.53
N GLN A 49 4.11 15.57 -18.80
CA GLN A 49 3.06 15.95 -17.88
C GLN A 49 2.22 14.69 -17.68
N SER A 50 2.44 14.03 -16.55
CA SER A 50 1.65 12.88 -16.14
C SER A 50 0.18 13.30 -16.15
N THR A 51 -0.63 12.64 -16.98
CA THR A 51 -2.07 12.90 -17.12
C THR A 51 -2.86 12.28 -15.96
N THR A 52 -2.25 12.22 -14.78
CA THR A 52 -2.75 11.46 -13.64
C THR A 52 -3.65 12.38 -12.83
N ASN A 53 -4.82 11.87 -12.44
CA ASN A 53 -5.78 12.63 -11.65
C ASN A 53 -5.55 12.45 -10.13
N LEU A 54 -4.47 11.76 -9.74
CA LEU A 54 -4.14 11.47 -8.35
C LEU A 54 -3.70 12.75 -7.63
N LYS A 55 -4.32 13.05 -6.49
CA LYS A 55 -4.06 14.23 -5.66
C LYS A 55 -3.71 13.89 -4.22
N THR A 56 -4.05 12.68 -3.77
CA THR A 56 -3.84 12.21 -2.41
C THR A 56 -3.39 10.73 -2.36
N ILE A 57 -3.02 10.23 -1.19
CA ILE A 57 -2.74 8.81 -0.91
C ILE A 57 -4.03 7.98 -1.09
N SER A 58 -5.19 8.50 -0.70
CA SER A 58 -6.51 7.89 -0.90
C SER A 58 -6.80 7.66 -2.38
N ASP A 59 -6.55 8.66 -3.26
CA ASP A 59 -6.71 8.46 -4.70
C ASP A 59 -5.80 7.32 -5.22
N PHE A 60 -4.59 7.20 -4.65
CA PHE A 60 -3.63 6.16 -5.00
C PHE A 60 -4.11 4.78 -4.54
N PHE A 61 -4.61 4.69 -3.31
CA PHE A 61 -5.22 3.49 -2.75
C PHE A 61 -6.45 3.06 -3.56
N GLU A 62 -7.34 3.99 -3.92
CA GLU A 62 -8.51 3.69 -4.75
C GLU A 62 -8.11 3.12 -6.12
N ALA A 63 -7.05 3.65 -6.73
CA ALA A 63 -6.53 3.11 -7.99
C ALA A 63 -6.01 1.67 -7.85
N TRP A 64 -5.42 1.33 -6.70
CA TRP A 64 -4.99 -0.03 -6.39
C TRP A 64 -6.19 -0.94 -6.09
N ASP A 65 -7.09 -0.48 -5.23
CA ASP A 65 -8.27 -1.21 -4.76
C ASP A 65 -9.22 -1.57 -5.92
N GLU A 66 -9.41 -0.67 -6.89
CA GLU A 66 -10.20 -0.96 -8.10
C GLU A 66 -9.66 -2.18 -8.86
N LEU A 67 -8.34 -2.33 -8.93
CA LEU A 67 -7.69 -3.44 -9.63
C LEU A 67 -7.72 -4.71 -8.77
N PHE A 68 -7.33 -4.61 -7.50
CA PHE A 68 -7.23 -5.75 -6.60
C PHE A 68 -8.62 -6.37 -6.31
N SER A 69 -9.61 -5.54 -5.93
CA SER A 69 -10.97 -5.99 -5.63
C SER A 69 -11.65 -6.72 -6.79
N SER A 70 -11.27 -6.41 -8.03
CA SER A 70 -11.75 -7.12 -9.22
C SER A 70 -11.38 -8.61 -9.26
N THR A 71 -10.41 -9.03 -8.44
CA THR A 71 -9.89 -10.40 -8.36
C THR A 71 -10.21 -11.11 -7.03
N GLU A 72 -10.72 -10.38 -6.03
CA GLU A 72 -10.95 -10.90 -4.67
C GLU A 72 -11.85 -12.13 -4.63
N THR A 73 -12.89 -12.19 -5.45
CA THR A 73 -13.78 -13.36 -5.48
C THR A 73 -13.01 -14.64 -5.86
N ALA A 74 -12.09 -14.54 -6.82
CA ALA A 74 -11.28 -15.67 -7.26
C ALA A 74 -10.30 -16.10 -6.15
N ILE A 75 -9.66 -15.13 -5.50
CA ILE A 75 -8.70 -15.36 -4.40
C ILE A 75 -9.41 -15.98 -3.19
N ASN A 76 -10.54 -15.42 -2.76
CA ASN A 76 -11.28 -15.87 -1.58
C ASN A 76 -12.00 -17.22 -1.78
N SER A 77 -12.11 -17.69 -3.02
CA SER A 77 -12.67 -19.01 -3.33
C SER A 77 -11.62 -20.12 -3.28
N TYR A 78 -10.35 -19.79 -3.03
CA TYR A 78 -9.27 -20.77 -2.87
C TYR A 78 -9.39 -21.54 -1.55
N ASP A 79 -9.01 -22.82 -1.55
CA ASP A 79 -9.25 -23.73 -0.43
C ASP A 79 -8.45 -23.38 0.84
N ASP A 80 -7.37 -22.60 0.72
CA ASP A 80 -6.61 -22.09 1.86
C ASP A 80 -7.16 -20.73 2.34
N PRO A 81 -7.79 -20.65 3.53
CA PRO A 81 -8.34 -19.41 4.05
C PRO A 81 -7.28 -18.37 4.44
N PHE A 82 -6.02 -18.76 4.59
CA PHE A 82 -4.92 -17.84 4.93
C PHE A 82 -4.24 -17.26 3.69
N PHE A 83 -4.29 -17.95 2.56
CA PHE A 83 -3.68 -17.52 1.30
C PHE A 83 -4.17 -16.13 0.86
N GLY A 84 -5.49 -15.89 0.90
CA GLY A 84 -6.05 -14.58 0.55
C GLY A 84 -5.61 -13.45 1.48
N LEU A 85 -5.30 -13.76 2.74
CA LEU A 85 -4.81 -12.76 3.69
C LEU A 85 -3.42 -12.27 3.32
N GLU A 86 -2.52 -13.15 2.87
CA GLU A 86 -1.15 -12.77 2.49
C GLU A 86 -1.14 -11.78 1.31
N LEU A 87 -2.03 -11.99 0.32
CA LEU A 87 -2.19 -11.09 -0.81
C LEU A 87 -2.88 -9.77 -0.44
N LEU A 88 -3.70 -9.75 0.63
CA LEU A 88 -4.43 -8.58 1.10
C LEU A 88 -3.60 -7.66 2.01
N VAL A 89 -2.56 -8.18 2.67
CA VAL A 89 -1.75 -7.41 3.62
C VAL A 89 -1.22 -6.09 3.03
N PRO A 90 -0.61 -6.05 1.83
CA PRO A 90 -0.11 -4.79 1.26
C PRO A 90 -1.22 -3.76 1.05
N SER A 91 -2.39 -4.18 0.56
CA SER A 91 -3.57 -3.31 0.40
C SER A 91 -4.00 -2.71 1.74
N THR A 92 -3.98 -3.54 2.79
CA THR A 92 -4.37 -3.11 4.14
C THR A 92 -3.40 -2.08 4.69
N GLU A 93 -2.10 -2.31 4.56
CA GLU A 93 -1.06 -1.36 5.00
C GLU A 93 -1.17 -0.02 4.26
N LEU A 94 -1.30 -0.05 2.93
CA LEU A 94 -1.54 1.18 2.14
C LEU A 94 -2.80 1.92 2.58
N SER A 95 -3.89 1.20 2.88
CA SER A 95 -5.14 1.82 3.34
C SER A 95 -5.01 2.51 4.69
N ILE A 96 -4.17 1.97 5.59
CA ILE A 96 -3.91 2.55 6.92
C ILE A 96 -3.24 3.91 6.76
N ASP A 97 -2.36 4.08 5.78
CA ASP A 97 -1.60 5.31 5.56
C ASP A 97 -2.43 6.47 5.01
N ILE A 98 -3.67 6.22 4.57
CA ILE A 98 -4.65 7.30 4.27
C ILE A 98 -4.86 8.21 5.48
N GLN A 99 -4.68 7.69 6.69
CA GLN A 99 -4.83 8.46 7.92
C GLN A 99 -3.91 9.69 8.01
N TYR A 100 -2.78 9.72 7.30
CA TYR A 100 -1.89 10.90 7.27
C TYR A 100 -2.57 12.11 6.61
N GLU A 101 -3.53 11.90 5.71
CA GLU A 101 -4.28 12.99 5.08
C GLU A 101 -5.15 13.77 6.07
N ILE A 102 -5.53 13.14 7.19
CA ILE A 102 -6.29 13.80 8.25
C ILE A 102 -5.46 14.92 8.89
N LEU A 103 -4.13 14.86 8.82
CA LEU A 103 -3.25 15.93 9.27
C LEU A 103 -3.23 17.13 8.31
N ASN A 104 -3.66 16.95 7.06
CA ASN A 104 -3.73 17.98 6.01
C ASN A 104 -5.02 17.83 5.19
N LEU A 105 -6.19 18.00 5.84
CA LEU A 105 -7.51 17.80 5.23
C LEU A 105 -7.77 18.70 4.02
N GLN A 106 -7.11 19.85 3.94
CA GLN A 106 -7.24 20.79 2.83
C GLN A 106 -6.34 20.41 1.64
N ASN A 107 -5.49 19.37 1.78
CA ASN A 107 -4.51 18.92 0.79
C ASN A 107 -3.62 20.07 0.27
N GLU A 108 -3.22 20.96 1.18
CA GLU A 108 -2.42 22.15 0.88
C GLU A 108 -0.92 21.82 0.91
N ASN A 109 -0.12 22.58 0.17
CA ASN A 109 1.34 22.48 0.30
C ASN A 109 1.79 23.00 1.68
N GLY A 110 2.78 22.35 2.28
CA GLY A 110 3.32 22.70 3.59
C GLY A 110 3.59 21.48 4.46
N SER A 111 3.99 21.72 5.71
CA SER A 111 4.28 20.69 6.70
C SER A 111 3.24 20.73 7.82
N PHE A 112 2.62 19.60 8.10
CA PHE A 112 1.56 19.45 9.08
C PHE A 112 1.92 18.36 10.08
N LYS A 113 1.61 18.58 11.35
CA LYS A 113 1.89 17.65 12.45
C LYS A 113 0.65 17.44 13.28
N GLY A 114 0.51 16.25 13.84
CA GLY A 114 -0.60 15.92 14.73
C GLY A 114 -0.47 14.53 15.30
N LYS A 115 -1.62 13.93 15.62
CA LYS A 115 -1.69 12.54 16.07
C LYS A 115 -2.46 11.72 15.06
N LEU A 116 -1.94 10.53 14.76
CA LEU A 116 -2.63 9.57 13.90
C LEU A 116 -3.92 9.09 14.57
N PRO A 117 -5.07 9.09 13.87
CA PRO A 117 -6.35 8.69 14.46
C PRO A 117 -6.42 7.23 14.92
N LEU A 118 -5.71 6.31 14.24
CA LEU A 118 -5.78 4.88 14.55
C LEU A 118 -4.84 4.49 15.71
N SER A 119 -3.61 5.02 15.71
CA SER A 119 -2.60 4.66 16.71
C SER A 119 -2.45 5.67 17.84
N GLY A 120 -2.89 6.91 17.65
CA GLY A 120 -2.63 8.03 18.56
C GLY A 120 -1.19 8.55 18.52
N PHE A 121 -0.33 8.01 17.65
CA PHE A 121 1.10 8.35 17.59
C PHE A 121 1.30 9.76 17.05
N PRO A 122 2.30 10.51 17.56
CA PRO A 122 2.69 11.77 16.97
C PRO A 122 3.25 11.54 15.57
N ALA A 123 2.75 12.26 14.58
CA ALA A 123 3.10 12.06 13.18
C ALA A 123 3.16 13.37 12.41
N PHE A 124 3.67 13.29 11.18
CA PHE A 124 3.72 14.40 10.25
C PHE A 124 3.31 13.98 8.83
N ILE A 125 2.87 14.97 8.05
CA ILE A 125 2.77 14.90 6.60
C ILE A 125 3.29 16.23 6.02
N GLU A 126 4.10 16.15 4.99
CA GLU A 126 4.55 17.30 4.21
C GLU A 126 4.13 17.11 2.76
N LYS A 127 3.66 18.19 2.13
CA LYS A 127 3.26 18.21 0.73
C LYS A 127 4.00 19.31 -0.01
N ASP A 128 4.66 18.94 -1.10
CA ASP A 128 5.26 19.84 -2.08
C ASP A 128 4.75 19.49 -3.49
N GLY A 129 3.65 20.14 -3.87
CA GLY A 129 2.96 19.88 -5.12
C GLY A 129 2.42 18.44 -5.17
N ALA A 130 2.97 17.64 -6.09
CA ALA A 130 2.57 16.25 -6.29
C ALA A 130 3.29 15.26 -5.35
N LYS A 131 4.23 15.73 -4.52
CA LYS A 131 5.00 14.89 -3.62
C LYS A 131 4.47 15.02 -2.20
N LEU A 132 4.27 13.88 -1.55
CA LEU A 132 3.97 13.77 -0.13
C LEU A 132 5.10 12.99 0.54
N THR A 133 5.48 13.42 1.73
CA THR A 133 6.34 12.67 2.65
C THR A 133 5.70 12.67 4.02
N PHE A 134 5.72 11.54 4.71
CA PHE A 134 5.01 11.38 5.98
C PHE A 134 5.72 10.35 6.86
N GLY A 135 5.32 10.30 8.12
CA GLY A 135 5.89 9.33 9.03
C GLY A 135 5.66 9.66 10.50
N TYR A 136 6.20 8.80 11.35
CA TYR A 136 6.30 9.00 12.78
C TYR A 136 7.56 8.37 13.35
N GLU A 137 7.89 8.82 14.55
CA GLU A 137 8.78 8.12 15.46
C GLU A 137 8.08 8.07 16.82
N TYR A 138 7.97 6.87 17.39
CA TYR A 138 7.23 6.64 18.63
C TYR A 138 7.93 5.59 19.48
N VAL A 139 8.10 5.89 20.77
CA VAL A 139 8.58 4.91 21.75
C VAL A 139 7.37 4.28 22.41
N ARG A 140 7.25 2.96 22.33
CA ARG A 140 6.13 2.22 22.88
C ARG A 140 6.13 2.31 24.41
N GLU A 141 5.07 2.89 24.98
CA GLU A 141 4.94 3.07 26.43
C GLU A 141 4.58 1.77 27.18
N GLU A 142 3.86 0.86 26.54
CA GLU A 142 3.34 -0.39 27.12
C GLU A 142 3.51 -1.55 26.13
N ASP A 143 3.62 -2.79 26.63
CA ASP A 143 3.64 -3.98 25.78
C ASP A 143 2.44 -4.02 24.82
N GLY A 144 2.68 -4.52 23.61
CA GLY A 144 1.63 -4.65 22.59
C GLY A 144 0.81 -5.92 22.73
N TRP A 145 -0.03 -6.19 21.72
CA TRP A 145 -0.87 -7.39 21.68
C TRP A 145 -0.07 -8.67 21.48
N ALA A 146 1.01 -8.62 20.70
CA ALA A 146 1.85 -9.77 20.44
C ALA A 146 2.96 -9.86 21.50
N PRO A 147 3.33 -11.08 21.96
CA PRO A 147 4.45 -11.27 22.90
C PRO A 147 5.76 -10.60 22.48
N SER A 148 6.01 -10.46 21.18
CA SER A 148 7.17 -9.76 20.63
C SER A 148 7.15 -8.23 20.75
N MET A 149 6.00 -7.61 21.04
CA MET A 149 5.87 -6.14 21.11
C MET A 149 6.11 -5.66 22.54
N LYS A 150 7.22 -4.97 22.80
CA LYS A 150 7.65 -4.60 24.16
C LYS A 150 7.63 -3.11 24.41
N ALA A 151 7.27 -2.72 25.62
CA ALA A 151 7.52 -1.37 26.10
C ALA A 151 9.00 -1.01 25.92
N GLY A 152 9.27 0.21 25.47
CA GLY A 152 10.61 0.71 25.12
C GLY A 152 11.02 0.49 23.67
N ASP A 153 10.28 -0.29 22.88
CA ASP A 153 10.52 -0.40 21.44
C ASP A 153 10.37 0.97 20.75
N VAL A 154 11.28 1.30 19.84
CA VAL A 154 11.22 2.49 18.98
C VAL A 154 10.62 2.08 17.65
N LEU A 155 9.44 2.61 17.33
CA LEU A 155 8.74 2.41 16.08
C LEU A 155 8.98 3.64 15.20
N VAL A 156 9.47 3.41 14.00
CA VAL A 156 9.74 4.46 13.01
C VAL A 156 9.03 4.10 11.73
N GLU A 157 8.34 5.07 11.14
CA GLU A 157 7.78 4.93 9.80
C GLU A 157 8.21 6.12 8.95
N ASN A 158 8.66 5.82 7.72
CA ASN A 158 8.98 6.81 6.71
C ASN A 158 8.25 6.47 5.42
N GLY A 159 7.41 7.40 4.95
CA GLY A 159 6.61 7.23 3.75
C GLY A 159 6.80 8.34 2.74
N SER A 160 6.60 8.00 1.47
CA SER A 160 6.59 8.94 0.36
C SER A 160 5.59 8.53 -0.72
N CYS A 161 4.89 9.52 -1.27
CA CYS A 161 3.99 9.34 -2.41
C CYS A 161 4.29 10.43 -3.45
N ASP A 162 4.79 10.05 -4.62
CA ASP A 162 4.99 10.93 -5.76
C ASP A 162 3.85 10.69 -6.76
N LEU A 163 2.80 11.50 -6.66
CA LEU A 163 1.57 11.38 -7.45
C LEU A 163 1.81 11.67 -8.93
N ALA A 164 2.81 12.48 -9.25
CA ALA A 164 3.20 12.76 -10.63
C ALA A 164 3.88 11.54 -11.26
N LYS A 165 4.66 10.79 -10.47
CA LYS A 165 5.28 9.53 -10.92
C LYS A 165 4.42 8.29 -10.70
N GLU A 166 3.27 8.45 -10.05
CA GLU A 166 2.38 7.36 -9.61
C GLU A 166 3.16 6.28 -8.85
N VAL A 167 3.96 6.73 -7.87
CA VAL A 167 4.77 5.88 -6.99
C VAL A 167 4.43 6.15 -5.53
N TYR A 168 4.32 5.07 -4.76
CA TYR A 168 4.17 5.06 -3.32
C TYR A 168 5.26 4.19 -2.71
N ARG A 169 5.85 4.61 -1.60
CA ARG A 169 6.83 3.83 -0.83
C ARG A 169 6.63 4.08 0.66
N THR A 170 6.69 3.02 1.46
CA THR A 170 6.81 3.10 2.93
C THR A 170 7.87 2.16 3.46
N GLU A 171 8.45 2.55 4.58
CA GLU A 171 9.40 1.77 5.35
C GLU A 171 9.05 1.92 6.83
N THR A 172 8.79 0.80 7.49
CA THR A 172 8.48 0.75 8.92
C THR A 172 9.50 -0.12 9.63
N VAL A 173 10.09 0.41 10.69
CA VAL A 173 11.14 -0.26 11.47
C VAL A 173 10.76 -0.25 12.95
N THR A 174 10.86 -1.41 13.58
CA THR A 174 10.83 -1.54 15.04
C THR A 174 12.26 -1.79 15.53
N LYS A 175 12.75 -0.99 16.49
CA LYS A 175 14.05 -1.17 17.13
C LYS A 175 13.90 -1.45 18.62
N ARG A 176 14.73 -2.35 19.14
CA ARG A 176 14.91 -2.63 20.57
C ARG A 176 16.39 -2.63 20.88
N ASP A 177 16.81 -1.80 21.85
CA ASP A 177 18.21 -1.63 22.21
C ASP A 177 19.13 -1.39 20.99
N ASP A 178 18.71 -0.48 20.11
CA ASP A 178 19.35 -0.13 18.83
C ASP A 178 19.45 -1.26 17.79
N LYS A 179 18.88 -2.43 18.06
CA LYS A 179 18.80 -3.55 17.12
C LYS A 179 17.45 -3.56 16.42
N MET A 180 17.47 -3.83 15.13
CA MET A 180 16.26 -3.97 14.33
C MET A 180 15.54 -5.27 14.71
N VAL A 181 14.29 -5.13 15.19
CA VAL A 181 13.42 -6.26 15.54
C VAL A 181 12.59 -6.65 14.34
N ASP A 182 11.89 -5.68 13.77
CA ASP A 182 11.06 -5.82 12.57
C ASP A 182 11.41 -4.75 11.56
N HIS A 183 11.25 -5.07 10.29
CA HIS A 183 11.41 -4.16 9.17
C HIS A 183 10.38 -4.52 8.09
N THR A 184 9.57 -3.56 7.69
CA THR A 184 8.66 -3.67 6.56
C THR A 184 9.08 -2.65 5.51
N TYR A 185 9.22 -3.10 4.28
CA TYR A 185 9.49 -2.28 3.12
C TYR A 185 8.40 -2.48 2.08
N MET A 186 7.77 -1.42 1.60
CA MET A 186 6.68 -1.54 0.66
C MET A 186 6.75 -0.49 -0.44
N GLU A 187 6.51 -0.92 -1.68
CA GLU A 187 6.39 -0.05 -2.84
C GLU A 187 5.12 -0.39 -3.62
N PHE A 188 4.42 0.65 -4.09
CA PHE A 188 3.44 0.53 -5.16
C PHE A 188 3.81 1.45 -6.32
N LYS A 189 3.52 1.00 -7.53
CA LYS A 189 3.75 1.79 -8.73
C LYS A 189 2.68 1.52 -9.77
N ARG A 190 2.08 2.58 -10.30
CA ARG A 190 1.30 2.46 -11.53
C ARG A 190 2.21 2.42 -12.75
N ILE A 191 1.91 1.50 -13.66
CA ILE A 191 2.66 1.30 -14.91
C ILE A 191 1.80 1.66 -16.12
N LYS A 192 2.44 1.73 -17.29
CA LYS A 192 1.76 2.03 -18.55
C LYS A 192 0.64 1.01 -18.80
N GLY A 193 -0.53 1.50 -19.20
CA GLY A 193 -1.72 0.66 -19.38
C GLY A 193 -2.62 0.59 -18.14
N GLY A 194 -2.24 1.23 -17.03
CA GLY A 194 -3.08 1.42 -15.86
C GLY A 194 -2.98 0.31 -14.82
N ALA A 195 -2.27 -0.77 -15.12
CA ALA A 195 -1.91 -1.80 -14.14
C ALA A 195 -1.00 -1.22 -13.04
N MET A 196 -0.94 -1.92 -11.90
CA MET A 196 -0.13 -1.54 -10.75
C MET A 196 0.74 -2.69 -10.29
N LEU A 197 1.98 -2.36 -9.92
CA LEU A 197 2.92 -3.24 -9.26
C LEU A 197 2.89 -2.95 -7.76
N CYS A 198 2.98 -4.00 -6.96
CA CYS A 198 3.15 -3.95 -5.51
C CYS A 198 4.32 -4.86 -5.16
N LEU A 199 5.20 -4.40 -4.28
CA LEU A 199 6.24 -5.19 -3.66
C LEU A 199 6.22 -4.89 -2.16
N ARG A 200 6.09 -5.92 -1.34
CA ARG A 200 6.17 -5.82 0.11
C ARG A 200 7.17 -6.83 0.63
N ILE A 201 8.13 -6.39 1.43
CA ILE A 201 9.07 -7.23 2.14
C ILE A 201 8.84 -7.02 3.63
N TYR A 202 8.70 -8.10 4.39
CA TYR A 202 8.62 -8.05 5.85
C TYR A 202 9.68 -8.97 6.44
N GLY A 203 10.51 -8.45 7.34
CA GLY A 203 11.51 -9.22 8.06
C GLY A 203 11.34 -9.05 9.55
N SER A 204 11.56 -10.13 10.29
CA SER A 204 11.58 -10.12 11.74
C SER A 204 12.76 -10.93 12.26
N SER A 205 13.29 -10.51 13.41
CA SER A 205 14.27 -11.24 14.22
C SER A 205 13.61 -12.03 15.36
N LYS A 206 12.29 -11.93 15.49
CA LYS A 206 11.50 -12.49 16.57
C LYS A 206 10.29 -13.27 16.04
N ASN A 207 9.94 -14.33 16.73
CA ASN A 207 8.65 -14.97 16.53
C ASN A 207 7.57 -14.11 17.20
N ALA A 208 6.59 -13.64 16.43
CA ALA A 208 5.56 -12.77 16.96
C ALA A 208 4.78 -13.38 18.15
N ALA A 209 4.58 -14.70 18.14
CA ALA A 209 3.78 -15.44 19.12
C ALA A 209 4.56 -15.94 20.34
N THR A 210 5.90 -16.09 20.24
CA THR A 210 6.72 -16.62 21.34
C THR A 210 7.82 -15.68 21.82
N ASP A 211 8.14 -14.60 21.09
CA ASP A 211 9.28 -13.70 21.31
C ASP A 211 10.66 -14.40 21.24
N GLU A 212 10.68 -15.64 20.75
CA GLU A 212 11.91 -16.39 20.48
C GLU A 212 12.64 -15.83 19.25
N GLU A 213 13.95 -16.03 19.18
CA GLU A 213 14.73 -15.62 18.01
C GLU A 213 14.27 -16.37 16.76
N ARG A 214 14.01 -15.62 15.69
CA ARG A 214 13.66 -16.14 14.37
C ARG A 214 14.22 -15.20 13.33
N MET A 215 15.14 -15.65 12.50
CA MET A 215 15.61 -14.88 11.35
C MET A 215 14.79 -15.29 10.14
N ALA A 216 13.74 -14.53 9.84
CA ALA A 216 12.89 -14.80 8.70
C ALA A 216 12.41 -13.50 8.06
N ASN A 217 12.29 -13.51 6.74
CA ASN A 217 11.66 -12.47 5.98
C ASN A 217 10.84 -13.06 4.84
N THR A 218 9.72 -12.43 4.53
CA THR A 218 8.84 -12.78 3.40
C THR A 218 8.84 -11.65 2.40
N CYS A 219 8.54 -11.98 1.14
CA CYS A 219 8.31 -11.03 0.09
C CYS A 219 7.03 -11.39 -0.67
N THR A 220 6.18 -10.39 -0.87
CA THR A 220 4.96 -10.45 -1.67
C THR A 220 5.14 -9.51 -2.84
N PHE A 221 5.16 -10.05 -4.05
CA PHE A 221 5.05 -9.28 -5.28
C PHE A 221 3.67 -9.51 -5.89
N ILE A 222 3.03 -8.43 -6.34
CA ILE A 222 1.75 -8.48 -7.05
C ILE A 222 1.80 -7.54 -8.25
N LYS A 223 1.33 -8.01 -9.40
CA LYS A 223 0.95 -7.17 -10.54
C LYS A 223 -0.55 -7.24 -10.73
N ALA A 224 -1.25 -6.17 -10.38
CA ALA A 224 -2.69 -6.05 -10.52
C ALA A 224 -3.04 -5.34 -11.83
N GLY A 225 -3.93 -5.95 -12.61
CA GLY A 225 -4.52 -5.39 -13.82
C GLY A 225 -6.05 -5.53 -13.76
N LYS A 226 -6.74 -5.04 -14.78
CA LYS A 226 -8.20 -5.13 -14.80
C LYS A 226 -8.66 -6.58 -14.94
N GLY A 227 -9.23 -7.16 -13.88
CA GLY A 227 -9.70 -8.55 -13.85
C GLY A 227 -8.57 -9.58 -13.90
N SER A 228 -7.33 -9.16 -13.68
CA SER A 228 -6.15 -10.03 -13.72
C SER A 228 -5.20 -9.69 -12.58
N LEU A 229 -4.55 -10.70 -12.02
CA LEU A 229 -3.55 -10.50 -10.99
C LEU A 229 -2.46 -11.55 -11.18
N ASP A 230 -1.19 -11.15 -11.16
CA ASP A 230 -0.06 -12.08 -11.01
C ASP A 230 0.54 -11.88 -9.62
N PHE A 231 0.95 -12.96 -8.95
CA PHE A 231 1.61 -12.85 -7.66
C PHE A 231 2.79 -13.82 -7.51
N VAL A 232 3.71 -13.42 -6.64
CA VAL A 232 4.84 -14.23 -6.17
C VAL A 232 4.95 -14.05 -4.66
N LEU A 233 4.90 -15.16 -3.93
CA LEU A 233 5.14 -15.25 -2.51
C LEU A 233 6.47 -15.98 -2.31
N ALA A 234 7.36 -15.36 -1.54
CA ALA A 234 8.70 -15.87 -1.34
C ALA A 234 9.17 -15.64 0.10
N GLU A 235 10.11 -16.45 0.56
CA GLU A 235 10.71 -16.33 1.89
C GLU A 235 12.23 -16.42 1.87
N ALA A 236 12.87 -15.92 2.93
CA ALA A 236 14.28 -16.09 3.19
C ALA A 236 14.54 -16.10 4.71
N GLN A 237 15.75 -16.52 5.10
CA GLN A 237 16.19 -16.57 6.50
C GLN A 237 17.19 -15.44 6.83
N ILE A 238 16.95 -14.23 6.29
CA ILE A 238 17.81 -13.05 6.48
C ILE A 238 17.34 -12.22 7.69
N GLY A 239 16.04 -12.25 8.00
CA GLY A 239 15.45 -11.45 9.07
C GLY A 239 15.25 -9.99 8.65
N PRO A 240 15.24 -9.03 9.59
CA PRO A 240 14.89 -7.64 9.30
C PRO A 240 15.98 -6.86 8.55
N ALA A 241 17.20 -7.42 8.44
CA ALA A 241 18.33 -6.83 7.73
C ALA A 241 18.37 -7.20 6.23
N PHE A 242 17.23 -7.50 5.62
CA PHE A 242 17.13 -7.82 4.19
C PHE A 242 17.56 -6.62 3.31
N GLU A 243 17.94 -6.91 2.07
CA GLU A 243 18.18 -5.87 1.05
C GLU A 243 16.85 -5.36 0.49
N GLU A 244 16.69 -4.03 0.42
CA GLU A 244 15.54 -3.41 -0.23
C GLU A 244 15.58 -3.65 -1.75
N LEU A 245 14.66 -4.46 -2.25
CA LEU A 245 14.41 -4.59 -3.69
C LEU A 245 13.46 -3.49 -4.14
N SER A 246 13.65 -2.94 -5.35
CA SER A 246 12.84 -1.82 -5.84
C SER A 246 12.24 -2.06 -7.22
N ILE A 247 10.94 -1.80 -7.33
CA ILE A 247 10.12 -1.77 -8.54
C ILE A 247 9.98 -0.36 -9.13
N ILE A 248 10.32 0.70 -8.37
CA ILE A 248 10.10 2.11 -8.76
C ILE A 248 10.74 2.48 -10.11
N ASN A 249 11.91 1.93 -10.43
CA ASN A 249 12.60 2.22 -11.69
C ASN A 249 12.20 1.30 -12.85
N LYS A 250 11.32 0.33 -12.63
CA LYS A 250 10.87 -0.63 -13.65
C LYS A 250 9.68 -0.08 -14.42
N SER A 251 9.70 -0.10 -15.75
CA SER A 251 8.54 0.32 -16.57
C SER A 251 7.41 -0.71 -16.54
N ASP A 252 7.77 -1.97 -16.35
CA ASP A 252 6.92 -3.14 -16.14
C ASP A 252 7.77 -4.21 -15.41
N LEU A 253 7.14 -5.16 -14.75
CA LEU A 253 7.76 -6.35 -14.16
C LEU A 253 6.78 -7.52 -14.27
N THR A 254 7.16 -8.58 -14.98
CA THR A 254 6.32 -9.79 -15.08
C THR A 254 6.53 -10.69 -13.86
N LYS A 255 5.66 -11.68 -13.69
CA LYS A 255 5.80 -12.71 -12.65
C LYS A 255 7.16 -13.41 -12.71
N GLU A 256 7.58 -13.81 -13.90
CA GLU A 256 8.86 -14.51 -14.13
C GLU A 256 10.06 -13.61 -13.81
N ALA A 257 10.00 -12.33 -14.21
CA ALA A 257 11.07 -11.38 -13.89
C ALA A 257 11.12 -11.04 -12.38
N ALA A 258 9.98 -11.07 -11.69
CA ALA A 258 9.93 -10.92 -10.24
C ALA A 258 10.52 -12.15 -9.54
N ILE A 259 10.24 -13.37 -10.03
CA ILE A 259 10.88 -14.61 -9.55
C ILE A 259 12.40 -14.49 -9.68
N GLU A 260 12.92 -14.17 -10.87
CA GLU A 260 14.36 -14.03 -11.10
C GLU A 260 15.00 -12.97 -10.18
N MET A 261 14.31 -11.86 -9.95
CA MET A 261 14.76 -10.80 -9.05
C MET A 261 14.83 -11.28 -7.59
N LEU A 262 13.85 -12.04 -7.14
CA LEU A 262 13.76 -12.55 -5.77
C LEU A 262 14.77 -13.66 -5.52
N GLU A 263 14.91 -14.61 -6.45
CA GLU A 263 15.92 -15.67 -6.38
C GLU A 263 17.35 -15.10 -6.37
N ALA A 264 17.62 -14.07 -7.18
CA ALA A 264 18.90 -13.38 -7.18
C ALA A 264 19.21 -12.68 -5.84
N ALA A 265 18.17 -12.29 -5.10
CA ALA A 265 18.27 -11.70 -3.77
C ALA A 265 18.32 -12.75 -2.64
N GLY A 266 18.33 -14.05 -2.97
CA GLY A 266 18.44 -15.14 -2.02
C GLY A 266 17.12 -15.60 -1.41
N TYR A 267 15.99 -15.22 -2.02
CA TYR A 267 14.68 -15.75 -1.63
C TYR A 267 14.41 -17.11 -2.26
N VAL A 268 13.67 -17.93 -1.54
CA VAL A 268 13.04 -19.16 -2.01
C VAL A 268 11.60 -18.82 -2.37
N ILE A 269 11.17 -19.24 -3.55
CA ILE A 269 9.79 -19.02 -4.00
C ILE A 269 8.89 -20.09 -3.36
N GLU A 270 7.91 -19.64 -2.58
CA GLU A 270 6.96 -20.52 -1.88
C GLU A 270 5.76 -20.83 -2.76
N THR A 271 5.18 -19.80 -3.38
CA THR A 271 3.97 -19.95 -4.18
C THR A 271 3.89 -18.85 -5.21
N THR A 272 3.48 -19.19 -6.43
CA THR A 272 3.21 -18.22 -7.49
C THR A 272 1.90 -18.56 -8.18
N GLY A 273 1.35 -17.61 -8.90
CA GLY A 273 0.13 -17.87 -9.64
C GLY A 273 -0.45 -16.62 -10.24
N SER A 274 -1.64 -16.79 -10.80
CA SER A 274 -2.35 -15.73 -11.50
C SER A 274 -3.86 -15.87 -11.33
N VAL A 275 -4.58 -14.76 -11.33
CA VAL A 275 -6.01 -14.72 -11.61
C VAL A 275 -6.18 -14.35 -13.08
N ILE A 276 -6.78 -15.25 -13.86
CA ILE A 276 -7.07 -15.05 -15.29
C ILE A 276 -8.54 -15.38 -15.52
N ASP A 277 -9.26 -14.47 -16.17
CA ASP A 277 -10.69 -14.61 -16.45
C ASP A 277 -11.54 -14.97 -15.22
N GLY A 278 -11.18 -14.42 -14.05
CA GLY A 278 -11.88 -14.64 -12.78
C GLY A 278 -11.59 -15.98 -12.11
N VAL A 279 -10.59 -16.72 -12.57
CA VAL A 279 -10.16 -18.00 -11.97
C VAL A 279 -8.74 -17.85 -11.42
N LEU A 280 -8.55 -18.23 -10.16
CA LEU A 280 -7.22 -18.35 -9.57
C LEU A 280 -6.56 -19.64 -10.06
N VAL A 281 -5.36 -19.52 -10.60
CA VAL A 281 -4.47 -20.62 -10.98
C VAL A 281 -3.20 -20.46 -10.17
N VAL A 282 -2.93 -21.42 -9.29
CA VAL A 282 -1.66 -21.51 -8.55
C VAL A 282 -0.72 -22.39 -9.36
N ASP A 283 0.50 -21.92 -9.57
CA ASP A 283 1.51 -22.66 -10.31
C ASP A 283 2.05 -23.82 -9.44
N PRO A 284 2.35 -24.98 -10.06
CA PRO A 284 2.78 -26.20 -9.35
C PRO A 284 4.22 -26.14 -8.82
#